data_AF-A0A369NYB4-F1
#
_entry.id   AF-A0A369NYB4-F1
#
_cell.length_a   1.000
_cell.length_b   1.000
_cell.length_c   1.000
_cell.angle_alpha   90.00
_cell.angle_beta   90.00
_cell.angle_gamma   90.00
#
_symmetry.space_group_name_H-M   'P 1'
#
loop_
_entity.id
_entity.type
_entity.pdbx_description
1 polymer ?
#
loop_
_entity_poly.entity_id
_entity_poly.type
_entity_poly.pdbx_seq_one_letter_code
_entity_poly.pdbx_strand_id
1 'polypeptide(L)'
;MHIKRRTRGSSNEISFSVLDAAREARDAEERDRHEGGSGGPSLFTLGKGKKPRPTPVKGQSIVLSGEAPASPSASSSAVDRKMRGIVPVFVVVCALLVITLVGGQALMSMREQQKSLLDTLNDQVDIIKSCDESLLPFDELVIEQCDAKRLSPSATGDAAPSAEALNEGYRAVVAEIAPMRAQLEDSIASMETLQSSLSDNDDKEAASQVVTAARSRLNMLDAGVNIIEESLMATEAFLKARSGWNAVINADAAIREATALAEEMSKENILASQAKGNEALAFLEEAQQDFSQAEAAYPGLDLAAFEAYVVKRMESQQAALAADDAYLSRNKEELEAQNSRYNALEEEAAALAQELGEDDPEQIVALRFYKEIEADQGAYEAERLKAGNADAFLREYLGTAS
;
A
#
# COMPACT_ATOMS: atom_id res chain seq x y z
N MET A 1 34.89 -9.54 54.70
CA MET A 1 33.99 -10.12 53.69
C MET A 1 34.10 -9.22 52.48
N HIS A 2 34.93 -9.58 51.51
CA HIS A 2 35.26 -8.73 50.36
C HIS A 2 34.37 -9.14 49.19
N ILE A 3 33.51 -8.22 48.74
CA ILE A 3 32.87 -8.29 47.43
C ILE A 3 34.01 -8.17 46.41
N LYS A 4 34.23 -9.20 45.60
CA LYS A 4 35.29 -9.20 44.58
C LYS A 4 34.95 -8.16 43.51
N ARG A 5 35.67 -7.03 43.54
CA ARG A 5 35.82 -6.14 42.38
C ARG A 5 36.58 -6.90 41.29
N ARG A 6 35.87 -7.37 40.25
CA ARG A 6 36.32 -7.53 38.85
C ARG A 6 35.37 -8.47 38.10
N THR A 7 34.41 -7.87 37.42
CA THR A 7 33.86 -8.35 36.15
C THR A 7 34.11 -7.24 35.15
N ARG A 8 35.29 -7.28 34.51
CA ARG A 8 35.56 -6.47 33.32
C ARG A 8 35.39 -7.45 32.16
N GLY A 9 34.32 -7.29 31.39
CA GLY A 9 33.88 -8.23 30.35
C GLY A 9 32.95 -9.36 30.80
N SER A 10 31.94 -9.09 31.65
CA SER A 10 30.82 -10.04 31.88
C SER A 10 29.55 -9.53 31.20
N SER A 11 28.65 -10.43 30.82
CA SER A 11 27.43 -10.26 30.01
C SER A 11 26.65 -8.94 30.17
N ASN A 12 26.63 -8.32 31.35
CA ASN A 12 26.14 -6.96 31.55
C ASN A 12 26.69 -5.95 30.53
N GLU A 13 27.99 -5.95 30.20
CA GLU A 13 28.55 -4.98 29.25
C GLU A 13 28.05 -5.18 27.80
N ILE A 14 27.65 -6.41 27.42
CA ILE A 14 27.19 -6.72 26.06
C ILE A 14 25.70 -6.36 25.93
N SER A 15 24.86 -6.75 26.89
CA SER A 15 23.46 -6.33 26.96
C SER A 15 23.35 -4.81 27.08
N PHE A 16 24.24 -4.17 27.83
CA PHE A 16 24.30 -2.71 27.91
C PHE A 16 24.87 -2.05 26.65
N SER A 17 25.72 -2.70 25.84
CA SER A 17 26.25 -2.11 24.61
C SER A 17 25.22 -2.03 23.47
N VAL A 18 24.33 -3.04 23.34
CA VAL A 18 23.24 -3.00 22.34
C VAL A 18 22.20 -1.95 22.76
N LEU A 19 21.89 -1.87 24.05
CA LEU A 19 20.93 -0.91 24.60
C LEU A 19 21.49 0.51 24.73
N ASP A 20 22.79 0.69 24.96
CA ASP A 20 23.43 2.01 24.92
C ASP A 20 23.46 2.54 23.49
N ALA A 21 23.49 1.68 22.45
CA ALA A 21 23.29 2.12 21.06
C ALA A 21 21.85 2.59 20.81
N ALA A 22 20.84 1.87 21.31
CA ALA A 22 19.44 2.29 21.24
C ALA A 22 19.16 3.58 22.04
N ARG A 23 19.80 3.72 23.21
CA ARG A 23 19.73 4.94 24.03
C ARG A 23 20.46 6.12 23.39
N GLU A 24 21.64 5.93 22.83
CA GLU A 24 22.38 6.99 22.12
C GLU A 24 21.59 7.46 20.89
N ALA A 25 20.87 6.56 20.20
CA ALA A 25 19.94 6.93 19.14
C ALA A 25 18.81 7.83 19.67
N ARG A 26 18.15 7.46 20.78
CA ARG A 26 17.12 8.28 21.44
C ARG A 26 17.65 9.62 21.98
N ASP A 27 18.82 9.62 22.62
CA ASP A 27 19.44 10.82 23.20
C ASP A 27 20.02 11.74 22.09
N ALA A 28 20.25 11.22 20.87
CA ALA A 28 20.48 12.00 19.66
C ALA A 28 19.18 12.61 19.11
N GLU A 29 18.07 11.88 19.13
CA GLU A 29 16.74 12.38 18.75
C GLU A 29 16.24 13.53 19.64
N GLU A 30 16.53 13.51 20.95
CA GLU A 30 16.23 14.65 21.84
C GLU A 30 17.11 15.88 21.56
N ARG A 31 18.35 15.67 21.10
CA ARG A 31 19.24 16.76 20.68
C ARG A 31 18.79 17.39 19.36
N ASP A 32 18.34 16.59 18.40
CA ASP A 32 17.83 17.08 17.11
C ASP A 32 16.51 17.88 17.24
N ARG A 33 15.70 17.61 18.27
CA ARG A 33 14.52 18.45 18.63
C ARG A 33 14.89 19.87 19.07
N HIS A 34 16.15 20.14 19.42
CA HIS A 34 16.60 21.47 19.86
C HIS A 34 17.31 22.30 18.79
N GLU A 35 17.74 21.71 17.66
CA GLU A 35 18.56 22.44 16.67
C GLU A 35 18.02 22.48 15.22
N GLY A 36 16.94 21.78 14.86
CA GLY A 36 16.51 21.59 13.47
C GLY A 36 15.67 22.68 12.79
N GLY A 37 16.07 23.96 12.87
CA GLY A 37 15.44 25.05 12.11
C GLY A 37 16.07 25.30 10.73
N SER A 38 15.27 25.14 9.67
CA SER A 38 15.44 25.67 8.29
C SER A 38 16.34 24.91 7.30
N GLY A 39 15.78 24.58 6.12
CA GLY A 39 16.59 24.22 4.95
C GLY A 39 15.90 23.40 3.85
N GLY A 40 14.82 23.90 3.23
CA GLY A 40 14.33 23.32 1.98
C GLY A 40 15.06 23.89 0.74
N PRO A 41 15.25 23.11 -0.34
CA PRO A 41 15.47 23.67 -1.66
C PRO A 41 14.38 23.33 -2.68
N SER A 42 14.11 24.34 -3.50
CA SER A 42 13.05 24.47 -4.50
C SER A 42 13.33 23.72 -5.81
N LEU A 43 12.29 23.08 -6.36
CA LEU A 43 12.26 22.37 -7.64
C LEU A 43 11.83 23.32 -8.77
N PHE A 44 12.76 23.96 -9.48
CA PHE A 44 12.49 24.48 -10.85
C PHE A 44 13.78 24.64 -11.66
N THR A 45 13.98 23.81 -12.69
CA THR A 45 14.64 24.26 -13.93
C THR A 45 14.00 23.60 -15.16
N LEU A 46 13.34 24.43 -15.98
CA LEU A 46 12.81 24.11 -17.31
C LEU A 46 13.93 24.29 -18.35
N GLY A 47 14.10 23.33 -19.28
CA GLY A 47 15.04 23.43 -20.40
C GLY A 47 14.41 23.03 -21.75
N LYS A 48 14.43 23.95 -22.72
CA LYS A 48 13.76 23.91 -24.04
C LYS A 48 14.61 23.32 -25.19
N GLY A 49 13.92 22.82 -26.22
CA GLY A 49 14.31 22.91 -27.66
C GLY A 49 14.87 21.62 -28.27
N LYS A 50 14.71 21.24 -29.55
CA LYS A 50 14.26 21.87 -30.82
C LYS A 50 13.93 20.75 -31.86
N LYS A 51 13.01 20.99 -32.80
CA LYS A 51 12.93 20.33 -34.14
C LYS A 51 13.45 21.31 -35.22
N PRO A 52 14.00 20.86 -36.38
CA PRO A 52 13.23 20.77 -37.66
C PRO A 52 13.67 19.59 -38.60
N ARG A 53 12.81 18.88 -39.40
CA ARG A 53 12.16 19.12 -40.74
C ARG A 53 13.10 18.91 -41.98
N PRO A 54 12.61 18.69 -43.24
CA PRO A 54 12.01 17.51 -43.91
C PRO A 54 12.65 17.18 -45.31
N THR A 55 12.04 16.31 -46.16
CA THR A 55 11.86 16.36 -47.66
C THR A 55 11.58 14.95 -48.29
N PRO A 56 11.31 14.75 -49.61
CA PRO A 56 9.97 14.70 -50.22
C PRO A 56 9.70 13.45 -51.12
N VAL A 57 8.47 13.22 -51.62
CA VAL A 57 8.19 12.27 -52.71
C VAL A 57 7.18 12.83 -53.73
N LYS A 58 7.44 12.62 -55.03
CA LYS A 58 6.56 12.91 -56.17
C LYS A 58 6.59 11.76 -57.19
N GLY A 59 5.43 11.44 -57.78
CA GLY A 59 5.26 10.71 -59.06
C GLY A 59 3.92 9.95 -59.11
N GLN A 60 2.83 10.47 -59.72
CA GLN A 60 2.38 10.29 -61.13
C GLN A 60 2.25 8.80 -61.54
N SER A 61 1.05 8.20 -61.57
CA SER A 61 -0.06 8.28 -62.55
C SER A 61 -0.03 7.20 -63.64
N ILE A 62 -1.00 6.27 -63.56
CA ILE A 62 -1.85 5.62 -64.59
C ILE A 62 -1.20 5.22 -65.93
N VAL A 63 -1.30 3.92 -66.30
CA VAL A 63 -1.89 3.40 -67.57
C VAL A 63 -2.18 1.89 -67.43
N LEU A 64 -3.41 1.48 -67.78
CA LEU A 64 -3.81 0.09 -68.08
C LEU A 64 -3.80 -0.11 -69.62
N SER A 65 -3.31 -1.27 -70.09
CA SER A 65 -3.56 -1.89 -71.41
C SER A 65 -3.57 -3.41 -71.21
N GLY A 66 -4.65 -4.12 -71.58
CA GLY A 66 -4.77 -4.97 -72.79
C GLY A 66 -4.23 -6.39 -72.51
N GLU A 67 -4.77 -7.54 -72.92
CA GLU A 67 -5.72 -7.95 -73.95
C GLU A 67 -5.90 -9.49 -73.82
N ALA A 68 -7.06 -10.06 -74.19
CA ALA A 68 -7.17 -11.47 -74.65
C ALA A 68 -8.53 -11.75 -75.35
N PRO A 69 -8.57 -12.48 -76.49
CA PRO A 69 -9.80 -12.76 -77.24
C PRO A 69 -10.26 -14.23 -77.16
N ALA A 70 -11.55 -14.50 -77.46
CA ALA A 70 -12.03 -15.61 -78.32
C ALA A 70 -13.58 -15.71 -78.32
N SER A 71 -14.17 -15.72 -79.52
CA SER A 71 -15.52 -16.23 -79.87
C SER A 71 -15.38 -17.69 -80.38
N PRO A 72 -16.43 -18.52 -80.66
CA PRO A 72 -17.80 -18.19 -81.13
C PRO A 72 -18.94 -19.05 -80.50
N SER A 73 -20.24 -18.81 -80.71
CA SER A 73 -21.03 -19.37 -81.84
C SER A 73 -22.52 -18.97 -81.78
N ALA A 74 -23.05 -18.65 -82.96
CA ALA A 74 -24.43 -18.62 -83.47
C ALA A 74 -25.65 -19.02 -82.58
N SER A 75 -26.75 -18.25 -82.63
CA SER A 75 -27.80 -18.46 -83.66
C SER A 75 -29.05 -17.57 -83.48
N SER A 76 -29.53 -17.13 -84.65
CA SER A 76 -30.91 -16.85 -85.07
C SER A 76 -31.82 -15.79 -84.44
N SER A 77 -32.26 -14.94 -85.37
CA SER A 77 -33.61 -14.41 -85.60
C SER A 77 -34.02 -13.13 -84.88
N ALA A 78 -33.95 -12.08 -85.69
CA ALA A 78 -34.66 -10.83 -85.59
C ALA A 78 -36.16 -11.01 -85.34
N VAL A 79 -36.70 -10.24 -84.40
CA VAL A 79 -38.01 -9.62 -84.56
C VAL A 79 -37.84 -8.15 -84.22
N ASP A 80 -37.75 -7.35 -85.28
CA ASP A 80 -37.87 -5.92 -85.24
C ASP A 80 -39.35 -5.58 -85.02
N ARG A 81 -39.68 -4.91 -83.91
CA ARG A 81 -40.91 -4.12 -83.82
C ARG A 81 -40.65 -2.87 -83.00
N LYS A 82 -40.26 -1.84 -83.74
CA LYS A 82 -40.09 -0.47 -83.27
C LYS A 82 -41.45 0.19 -83.12
N MET A 83 -41.74 0.68 -81.91
CA MET A 83 -42.44 1.92 -81.52
C MET A 83 -43.23 1.66 -80.22
N ARG A 84 -43.28 2.50 -79.20
CA ARG A 84 -42.60 3.75 -78.79
C ARG A 84 -43.31 4.12 -77.47
N GLY A 85 -42.59 4.47 -76.40
CA GLY A 85 -43.17 5.34 -75.36
C GLY A 85 -42.91 4.97 -73.89
N ILE A 86 -41.86 5.56 -73.30
CA ILE A 86 -41.78 6.03 -71.91
C ILE A 86 -42.01 4.99 -70.79
N VAL A 87 -41.12 4.01 -70.59
CA VAL A 87 -41.03 3.28 -69.29
C VAL A 87 -39.61 2.93 -68.77
N PRO A 88 -38.46 2.99 -69.50
CA PRO A 88 -37.20 2.52 -68.90
C PRO A 88 -36.49 3.58 -68.05
N VAL A 89 -36.80 4.87 -68.20
CA VAL A 89 -36.14 5.94 -67.41
C VAL A 89 -36.73 6.03 -66.00
N PHE A 90 -38.05 5.81 -65.83
CA PHE A 90 -38.68 5.86 -64.52
C PHE A 90 -38.25 4.71 -63.61
N VAL A 91 -38.04 3.50 -64.14
CA VAL A 91 -37.64 2.33 -63.33
C VAL A 91 -36.17 2.42 -62.88
N VAL A 92 -35.27 2.92 -63.74
CA VAL A 92 -33.85 3.14 -63.37
C VAL A 92 -33.71 4.31 -62.40
N VAL A 93 -34.47 5.40 -62.58
CA VAL A 93 -34.51 6.51 -61.62
C VAL A 93 -35.16 6.11 -60.30
N CYS A 94 -36.22 5.30 -60.30
CA CYS A 94 -36.82 4.74 -59.08
C CYS A 94 -35.89 3.73 -58.39
N ALA A 95 -35.17 2.87 -59.11
CA ALA A 95 -34.21 1.95 -58.52
C ALA A 95 -32.98 2.67 -57.94
N LEU A 96 -32.48 3.72 -58.60
CA LEU A 96 -31.41 4.57 -58.06
C LEU A 96 -31.89 5.42 -56.89
N LEU A 97 -33.12 5.93 -56.92
CA LEU A 97 -33.73 6.62 -55.77
C LEU A 97 -33.97 5.67 -54.61
N VAL A 98 -34.35 4.40 -54.83
CA VAL A 98 -34.46 3.40 -53.77
C VAL A 98 -33.08 3.00 -53.25
N ILE A 99 -32.04 2.92 -54.07
CA ILE A 99 -30.66 2.65 -53.59
C ILE A 99 -30.08 3.86 -52.85
N THR A 100 -30.38 5.10 -53.24
CA THR A 100 -29.97 6.31 -52.49
C THR A 100 -30.86 6.61 -51.29
N LEU A 101 -32.15 6.23 -51.30
CA LEU A 101 -33.01 6.28 -50.11
C LEU A 101 -32.71 5.15 -49.14
N VAL A 102 -32.52 3.91 -49.59
CA VAL A 102 -32.14 2.76 -48.73
C VAL A 102 -30.69 2.92 -48.28
N GLY A 103 -29.79 3.37 -49.15
CA GLY A 103 -28.42 3.73 -48.77
C GLY A 103 -28.37 4.95 -47.86
N GLY A 104 -29.23 5.94 -48.07
CA GLY A 104 -29.37 7.11 -47.20
C GLY A 104 -30.03 6.79 -45.86
N GLN A 105 -30.99 5.86 -45.82
CA GLN A 105 -31.60 5.33 -44.60
C GLN A 105 -30.63 4.44 -43.84
N ALA A 106 -29.86 3.58 -44.52
CA ALA A 106 -28.81 2.77 -43.92
C ALA A 106 -27.66 3.64 -43.37
N LEU A 107 -27.30 4.72 -44.07
CA LEU A 107 -26.25 5.65 -43.64
C LEU A 107 -26.75 6.59 -42.53
N MET A 108 -28.05 6.95 -42.52
CA MET A 108 -28.69 7.64 -41.38
C MET A 108 -28.83 6.72 -40.17
N SER A 109 -29.25 5.46 -40.33
CA SER A 109 -29.34 4.51 -39.22
C SER A 109 -27.95 4.15 -38.68
N MET A 110 -26.93 4.07 -39.54
CA MET A 110 -25.54 3.86 -39.14
C MET A 110 -24.99 5.08 -38.39
N ARG A 111 -25.34 6.30 -38.81
CA ARG A 111 -25.01 7.53 -38.05
C ARG A 111 -25.74 7.61 -36.72
N GLU A 112 -27.00 7.20 -36.66
CA GLU A 112 -27.77 7.16 -35.41
C GLU A 112 -27.21 6.11 -34.44
N GLN A 113 -26.83 4.93 -34.94
CA GLN A 113 -26.15 3.90 -34.16
C GLN A 113 -24.78 4.37 -33.65
N GLN A 114 -23.97 4.99 -34.52
CA GLN A 114 -22.66 5.52 -34.14
C GLN A 114 -22.80 6.66 -33.10
N LYS A 115 -23.78 7.55 -33.28
CA LYS A 115 -24.04 8.60 -32.29
C LYS A 115 -24.50 8.02 -30.96
N SER A 116 -25.41 7.05 -30.98
CA SER A 116 -25.87 6.35 -29.76
C SER A 116 -24.73 5.63 -29.04
N LEU A 117 -23.78 5.05 -29.78
CA LEU A 117 -22.57 4.44 -29.22
C LEU A 117 -21.69 5.49 -28.55
N LEU A 118 -21.39 6.59 -29.25
CA LEU A 118 -20.54 7.66 -28.71
C LEU A 118 -21.17 8.32 -27.49
N ASP A 119 -22.49 8.53 -27.49
CA ASP A 119 -23.23 9.04 -26.34
C ASP A 119 -23.10 8.04 -25.16
N THR A 120 -23.29 6.74 -25.39
CA THR A 120 -23.13 5.71 -24.34
C THR A 120 -21.70 5.63 -23.82
N LEU A 121 -20.69 5.68 -24.70
CA LEU A 121 -19.28 5.65 -24.30
C LEU A 121 -18.90 6.89 -23.49
N ASN A 122 -19.38 8.08 -23.87
CA ASN A 122 -19.18 9.29 -23.08
C ASN A 122 -19.84 9.17 -21.71
N ASP A 123 -21.08 8.68 -21.64
CA ASP A 123 -21.78 8.47 -20.36
C ASP A 123 -21.00 7.51 -19.44
N GLN A 124 -20.46 6.40 -19.99
CA GLN A 124 -19.65 5.46 -19.20
C GLN A 124 -18.31 6.04 -18.76
N VAL A 125 -17.64 6.80 -19.63
CA VAL A 125 -16.38 7.49 -19.27
C VAL A 125 -16.63 8.53 -18.18
N ASP A 126 -17.76 9.24 -18.23
CA ASP A 126 -18.15 10.19 -17.19
C ASP A 126 -18.46 9.49 -15.86
N ILE A 127 -19.10 8.32 -15.86
CA ILE A 127 -19.28 7.49 -14.66
C ILE A 127 -17.92 7.09 -14.07
N ILE A 128 -17.01 6.56 -14.90
CA ILE A 128 -15.67 6.15 -14.46
C ILE A 128 -14.91 7.35 -13.85
N LYS A 129 -14.97 8.51 -14.50
CA LYS A 129 -14.34 9.73 -14.02
C LYS A 129 -14.94 10.21 -12.68
N SER A 130 -16.26 10.15 -12.54
CA SER A 130 -16.92 10.49 -11.28
C SER A 130 -16.53 9.52 -10.16
N CYS A 131 -16.30 8.25 -10.47
CA CYS A 131 -15.78 7.28 -9.52
C CYS A 131 -14.36 7.65 -9.06
N ASP A 132 -13.47 8.02 -10.00
CA ASP A 132 -12.11 8.44 -9.67
C ASP A 132 -12.07 9.70 -8.80
N GLU A 133 -12.89 10.71 -9.12
CA GLU A 133 -12.96 11.94 -8.33
C GLU A 133 -13.40 11.66 -6.88
N SER A 134 -14.28 10.66 -6.68
CA SER A 134 -14.75 10.25 -5.36
C SER A 134 -13.75 9.37 -4.62
N LEU A 135 -12.94 8.58 -5.35
CA LEU A 135 -11.97 7.63 -4.79
C LEU A 135 -10.54 8.19 -4.69
N LEU A 136 -10.29 9.42 -5.12
CA LEU A 136 -9.00 10.09 -4.94
C LEU A 136 -8.49 10.02 -3.49
N PRO A 137 -9.31 10.28 -2.44
CA PRO A 137 -8.83 10.20 -1.07
C PRO A 137 -8.52 8.76 -0.64
N PHE A 138 -9.17 7.75 -1.24
CA PHE A 138 -8.84 6.34 -1.02
C PHE A 138 -7.51 5.96 -1.68
N ASP A 139 -7.27 6.40 -2.93
CA ASP A 139 -5.98 6.18 -3.62
C ASP A 139 -4.82 6.81 -2.85
N GLU A 140 -5.00 8.05 -2.37
CA GLU A 140 -4.01 8.73 -1.53
C GLU A 140 -3.72 7.95 -0.24
N LEU A 141 -4.77 7.47 0.44
CA LEU A 141 -4.63 6.68 1.66
C LEU A 141 -3.86 5.38 1.41
N VAL A 142 -4.17 4.64 0.34
CA VAL A 142 -3.48 3.40 -0.04
C VAL A 142 -2.01 3.67 -0.34
N ILE A 143 -1.70 4.72 -1.11
CA ILE A 143 -0.32 5.08 -1.45
C ILE A 143 0.49 5.40 -0.20
N GLU A 144 -0.09 6.12 0.76
CA GLU A 144 0.55 6.41 2.05
C GLU A 144 0.83 5.13 2.85
N GLN A 145 -0.05 4.13 2.76
CA GLN A 145 0.16 2.84 3.43
C GLN A 145 1.28 2.02 2.79
N CYS A 146 1.55 2.22 1.50
CA CYS A 146 2.64 1.56 0.78
C CYS A 146 4.01 2.24 0.95
N ASP A 147 4.11 3.39 1.63
CA ASP A 147 5.41 4.03 1.84
C ASP A 147 6.30 3.15 2.74
N ALA A 148 7.43 2.70 2.20
CA ALA A 148 8.41 1.87 2.91
C ALA A 148 8.92 2.46 4.24
N LYS A 149 8.69 3.76 4.49
CA LYS A 149 9.11 4.45 5.71
C LYS A 149 7.98 4.69 6.72
N ARG A 150 6.73 4.31 6.45
CA ARG A 150 5.61 4.62 7.35
C ARG A 150 5.75 3.98 8.74
N LEU A 151 6.24 2.73 8.78
CA LEU A 151 6.54 1.98 10.00
C LEU A 151 8.04 2.01 10.29
N SER A 152 8.66 3.19 10.20
CA SER A 152 10.07 3.37 10.56
C SER A 152 10.22 3.67 12.06
N PRO A 153 11.19 3.05 12.76
CA PRO A 153 11.51 3.41 14.14
C PRO A 153 11.84 4.90 14.32
N SER A 154 12.47 5.51 13.31
CA SER A 154 12.86 6.93 13.30
C SER A 154 11.73 7.90 12.96
N ALA A 155 10.52 7.42 12.67
CA ALA A 155 9.38 8.25 12.33
C ALA A 155 8.84 8.98 13.58
N THR A 156 8.95 10.31 13.59
CA THR A 156 8.58 11.17 14.73
C THR A 156 7.69 12.34 14.29
N GLY A 157 6.97 12.93 15.25
CA GLY A 157 6.06 14.06 14.99
C GLY A 157 4.96 13.68 14.00
N ASP A 158 4.69 14.54 13.03
CA ASP A 158 3.68 14.32 11.98
C ASP A 158 3.99 13.11 11.08
N ALA A 159 5.23 12.63 11.07
CA ALA A 159 5.62 11.44 10.32
C ALA A 159 5.40 10.14 11.12
N ALA A 160 5.12 10.22 12.42
CA ALA A 160 4.92 9.04 13.25
C ALA A 160 3.62 8.31 12.85
N PRO A 161 3.61 6.97 12.82
CA PRO A 161 2.40 6.23 12.52
C PRO A 161 1.32 6.50 13.58
N SER A 162 0.08 6.73 13.14
CA SER A 162 -1.08 6.93 14.02
C SER A 162 -2.21 6.00 13.60
N ALA A 163 -2.64 5.15 14.55
CA ALA A 163 -3.79 4.28 14.37
C ALA A 163 -5.09 5.09 14.23
N GLU A 164 -5.21 6.21 14.95
CA GLU A 164 -6.37 7.10 14.91
C GLU A 164 -6.51 7.78 13.55
N ALA A 165 -5.41 8.34 13.02
CA ALA A 165 -5.41 9.01 11.73
C ALA A 165 -5.76 8.03 10.60
N LEU A 166 -5.18 6.83 10.61
CA LEU A 166 -5.48 5.79 9.63
C LEU A 166 -6.95 5.34 9.71
N ASN A 167 -7.46 5.10 10.93
CA ASN A 167 -8.86 4.72 11.13
C ASN A 167 -9.83 5.79 10.65
N GLU A 168 -9.55 7.07 10.94
CA GLU A 168 -10.42 8.16 10.51
C GLU A 168 -10.36 8.38 9.00
N GLY A 169 -9.16 8.31 8.41
CA GLY A 169 -8.97 8.35 6.96
C GLY A 169 -9.76 7.26 6.25
N TYR A 170 -9.68 6.02 6.74
CA TYR A 170 -10.44 4.91 6.16
C TYR A 170 -11.96 5.07 6.36
N ARG A 171 -12.40 5.47 7.56
CA ARG A 171 -13.82 5.73 7.86
C ARG A 171 -14.43 6.77 6.92
N ALA A 172 -13.66 7.80 6.55
CA ALA A 172 -14.12 8.86 5.67
C ALA A 172 -14.43 8.38 4.25
N VAL A 173 -13.78 7.31 3.78
CA VAL A 173 -13.87 6.82 2.39
C VAL A 173 -14.62 5.50 2.25
N VAL A 174 -14.68 4.67 3.30
CA VAL A 174 -15.22 3.29 3.22
C VAL A 174 -16.67 3.23 2.76
N ALA A 175 -17.49 4.24 3.09
CA ALA A 175 -18.89 4.30 2.70
C ALA A 175 -19.09 4.48 1.18
N GLU A 176 -18.11 5.08 0.50
CA GLU A 176 -18.16 5.33 -0.95
C GLU A 176 -17.69 4.11 -1.77
N ILE A 177 -16.93 3.19 -1.17
CA ILE A 177 -16.37 2.03 -1.88
C ILE A 177 -17.47 1.15 -2.49
N ALA A 178 -18.50 0.80 -1.71
CA ALA A 178 -19.56 -0.10 -2.18
C ALA A 178 -20.43 0.49 -3.30
N PRO A 179 -20.93 1.75 -3.20
CA PRO A 179 -21.60 2.42 -4.31
C PRO A 179 -20.74 2.51 -5.59
N MET A 180 -19.45 2.79 -5.46
CA MET A 180 -18.55 2.89 -6.62
C MET A 180 -18.33 1.54 -7.29
N ARG A 181 -18.17 0.45 -6.50
CA ARG A 181 -18.12 -0.92 -7.05
C ARG A 181 -19.34 -1.24 -7.90
N ALA A 182 -20.54 -0.95 -7.39
CA ALA A 182 -21.77 -1.20 -8.12
C ALA A 182 -21.83 -0.41 -9.45
N GLN A 183 -21.41 0.86 -9.45
CA GLN A 183 -21.37 1.67 -10.67
C GLN A 183 -20.37 1.14 -11.70
N LEU A 184 -19.20 0.68 -11.27
CA LEU A 184 -18.20 0.08 -12.14
C LEU A 184 -18.68 -1.27 -12.72
N GLU A 185 -19.35 -2.09 -11.91
CA GLU A 185 -19.98 -3.35 -12.35
C GLU A 185 -21.10 -3.10 -13.37
N ASP A 186 -21.96 -2.12 -13.13
CA ASP A 186 -23.01 -1.70 -14.06
C ASP A 186 -22.42 -1.18 -15.39
N SER A 187 -21.30 -0.47 -15.32
CA SER A 187 -20.56 -0.01 -16.49
C SER A 187 -20.03 -1.17 -17.34
N ILE A 188 -19.45 -2.18 -16.68
CA ILE A 188 -18.98 -3.41 -17.34
C ILE A 188 -20.15 -4.11 -18.03
N ALA A 189 -21.27 -4.34 -17.33
CA ALA A 189 -22.44 -5.02 -17.87
C ALA A 189 -23.05 -4.26 -19.07
N SER A 190 -23.09 -2.93 -18.99
CA SER A 190 -23.56 -2.06 -20.08
C SER A 190 -22.70 -2.19 -21.34
N MET A 191 -21.38 -2.21 -21.17
CA MET A 191 -20.44 -2.34 -22.29
C MET A 191 -20.38 -3.75 -22.89
N GLU A 192 -20.45 -4.79 -22.07
CA GLU A 192 -20.52 -6.18 -22.56
C GLU A 192 -21.79 -6.42 -23.39
N THR A 193 -22.92 -5.83 -22.97
CA THR A 193 -24.16 -5.87 -23.75
C THR A 193 -23.98 -5.14 -25.09
N LEU A 194 -23.38 -3.95 -25.07
CA LEU A 194 -23.16 -3.12 -26.26
C LEU A 194 -22.23 -3.80 -27.27
N GLN A 195 -21.13 -4.42 -26.82
CA GLN A 195 -20.14 -5.08 -27.69
C GLN A 195 -20.75 -6.09 -28.66
N SER A 196 -21.76 -6.85 -28.23
CA SER A 196 -22.44 -7.85 -29.07
C SER A 196 -23.16 -7.27 -30.29
N SER A 197 -23.50 -5.98 -30.24
CA SER A 197 -24.19 -5.25 -31.29
C SER A 197 -23.25 -4.49 -32.24
N LEU A 198 -21.97 -4.35 -31.86
CA LEU A 198 -20.98 -3.60 -32.62
C LEU A 198 -20.45 -4.41 -33.81
N SER A 199 -20.28 -3.74 -34.94
CA SER A 199 -19.74 -4.34 -36.16
C SER A 199 -18.32 -3.86 -36.47
N ASP A 200 -18.02 -2.61 -36.11
CA ASP A 200 -16.71 -1.99 -36.30
C ASP A 200 -15.71 -2.48 -35.23
N ASN A 201 -14.43 -2.63 -35.62
CA ASN A 201 -13.40 -3.13 -34.72
C ASN A 201 -12.90 -2.05 -33.75
N ASP A 202 -12.85 -0.79 -34.19
CA ASP A 202 -12.38 0.33 -33.36
C ASP A 202 -13.43 0.62 -32.26
N ASP A 203 -14.72 0.55 -32.61
CA ASP A 203 -15.84 0.66 -31.67
C ASP A 203 -15.82 -0.46 -30.62
N LYS A 204 -15.51 -1.70 -31.02
CA LYS A 204 -15.35 -2.84 -30.11
C LYS A 204 -14.17 -2.66 -29.18
N GLU A 205 -13.06 -2.16 -29.71
CA GLU A 205 -11.88 -1.87 -28.91
C GLU A 205 -12.18 -0.79 -27.87
N ALA A 206 -12.83 0.31 -28.26
CA ALA A 206 -13.26 1.35 -27.32
C ALA A 206 -14.17 0.80 -26.21
N ALA A 207 -15.20 0.02 -26.55
CA ALA A 207 -16.04 -0.63 -25.53
C ALA A 207 -15.24 -1.61 -24.64
N SER A 208 -14.25 -2.33 -25.20
CA SER A 208 -13.35 -3.20 -24.43
C SER A 208 -12.43 -2.41 -23.50
N GLN A 209 -12.01 -1.21 -23.89
CA GLN A 209 -11.21 -0.34 -23.05
C GLN A 209 -12.03 0.22 -21.88
N VAL A 210 -13.31 0.53 -22.05
CA VAL A 210 -14.19 0.88 -20.91
C VAL A 210 -14.29 -0.28 -19.93
N VAL A 211 -14.51 -1.51 -20.41
CA VAL A 211 -14.53 -2.71 -19.53
C VAL A 211 -13.19 -2.89 -18.81
N THR A 212 -12.07 -2.69 -19.52
CA THR A 212 -10.72 -2.79 -18.94
C THR A 212 -10.50 -1.73 -17.87
N ALA A 213 -10.88 -0.48 -18.15
CA ALA A 213 -10.78 0.65 -17.24
C ALA A 213 -11.59 0.42 -15.96
N ALA A 214 -12.84 -0.07 -16.08
CA ALA A 214 -13.71 -0.34 -14.95
C ALA A 214 -13.24 -1.54 -14.11
N ARG A 215 -12.86 -2.66 -14.76
CA ARG A 215 -12.33 -3.85 -14.06
C ARG A 215 -11.03 -3.54 -13.33
N SER A 216 -10.15 -2.74 -13.94
CA SER A 216 -8.88 -2.37 -13.29
C SER A 216 -9.13 -1.60 -12.00
N ARG A 217 -10.11 -0.69 -11.99
CA ARG A 217 -10.51 0.04 -10.78
C ARG A 217 -11.15 -0.85 -9.72
N LEU A 218 -11.95 -1.84 -10.11
CA LEU A 218 -12.47 -2.86 -9.17
C LEU A 218 -11.33 -3.63 -8.50
N ASN A 219 -10.36 -4.10 -9.30
CA ASN A 219 -9.20 -4.82 -8.77
C ASN A 219 -8.33 -3.92 -7.87
N MET A 220 -8.18 -2.62 -8.21
CA MET A 220 -7.53 -1.63 -7.34
C MET A 220 -8.28 -1.47 -6.01
N LEU A 221 -9.61 -1.42 -6.04
CA LEU A 221 -10.40 -1.35 -4.81
C LEU A 221 -10.24 -2.61 -3.96
N ASP A 222 -10.13 -3.80 -4.56
CA ASP A 222 -9.86 -5.05 -3.84
C ASP A 222 -8.49 -5.00 -3.16
N ALA A 223 -7.43 -4.79 -3.94
CA ALA A 223 -6.06 -4.75 -3.42
C ALA A 223 -5.86 -3.61 -2.41
N GLY A 224 -6.43 -2.44 -2.68
CA GLY A 224 -6.36 -1.28 -1.80
C GLY A 224 -7.02 -1.54 -0.45
N VAL A 225 -8.21 -2.17 -0.41
CA VAL A 225 -8.88 -2.52 0.85
C VAL A 225 -8.02 -3.49 1.66
N ASN A 226 -7.47 -4.53 1.03
CA ASN A 226 -6.57 -5.47 1.72
C ASN A 226 -5.36 -4.74 2.33
N ILE A 227 -4.72 -3.84 1.58
CA ILE A 227 -3.60 -3.02 2.08
C ILE A 227 -4.02 -2.22 3.31
N ILE A 228 -5.18 -1.56 3.29
CA ILE A 228 -5.67 -0.77 4.43
C ILE A 228 -5.97 -1.65 5.65
N GLU A 229 -6.65 -2.78 5.46
CA GLU A 229 -6.97 -3.71 6.55
C GLU A 229 -5.70 -4.25 7.23
N GLU A 230 -4.71 -4.63 6.42
CA GLU A 230 -3.40 -5.07 6.92
C GLU A 230 -2.67 -3.94 7.64
N SER A 231 -2.74 -2.72 7.10
CA SER A 231 -2.12 -1.53 7.69
C SER A 231 -2.71 -1.15 9.04
N LEU A 232 -4.02 -1.34 9.24
CA LEU A 232 -4.70 -1.06 10.50
C LEU A 232 -4.17 -1.96 11.62
N MET A 233 -4.11 -3.28 11.37
CA MET A 233 -3.58 -4.25 12.32
C MET A 233 -2.09 -4.01 12.61
N ALA A 234 -1.29 -3.84 11.56
CA ALA A 234 0.15 -3.63 11.68
C ALA A 234 0.49 -2.33 12.41
N THR A 235 -0.26 -1.25 12.18
CA THR A 235 -0.02 0.04 12.85
C THR A 235 -0.27 -0.06 14.35
N GLU A 236 -1.36 -0.73 14.78
CA GLU A 236 -1.62 -0.94 16.21
C GLU A 236 -0.54 -1.81 16.85
N ALA A 237 -0.19 -2.94 16.23
CA ALA A 237 0.85 -3.81 16.73
C ALA A 237 2.23 -3.14 16.78
N PHE A 238 2.57 -2.30 15.78
CA PHE A 238 3.83 -1.55 15.74
C PHE A 238 3.92 -0.59 16.93
N LEU A 239 2.85 0.16 17.21
CA LEU A 239 2.81 1.10 18.32
C LEU A 239 2.94 0.39 19.67
N LYS A 240 2.30 -0.77 19.81
CA LYS A 240 2.39 -1.62 21.01
C LYS A 240 3.76 -2.25 21.19
N ALA A 241 4.33 -2.82 20.14
CA ALA A 241 5.69 -3.37 20.17
C ALA A 241 6.72 -2.30 20.57
N ARG A 242 6.63 -1.10 19.97
CA ARG A 242 7.49 0.04 20.31
C ARG A 242 7.28 0.52 21.75
N SER A 243 6.04 0.59 22.21
CA SER A 243 5.71 0.96 23.60
C SER A 243 6.32 -0.04 24.59
N GLY A 244 6.12 -1.34 24.35
CA GLY A 244 6.68 -2.40 25.18
C GLY A 244 8.20 -2.38 25.21
N TRP A 245 8.85 -2.18 24.07
CA TRP A 245 10.31 -2.07 24.01
C TRP A 245 10.85 -0.85 24.76
N ASN A 246 10.19 0.30 24.64
CA ASN A 246 10.53 1.49 25.45
C ASN A 246 10.36 1.24 26.95
N ALA A 247 9.34 0.49 27.36
CA ALA A 247 9.14 0.11 28.75
C ALA A 247 10.29 -0.80 29.25
N VAL A 248 10.78 -1.74 28.45
CA VAL A 248 12.00 -2.52 28.78
C VAL A 248 13.21 -1.60 28.99
N ILE A 249 13.43 -0.63 28.11
CA ILE A 249 14.55 0.33 28.23
C ILE A 249 14.42 1.16 29.52
N ASN A 250 13.21 1.59 29.88
CA ASN A 250 12.96 2.33 31.10
C ASN A 250 13.14 1.48 32.36
N ALA A 251 12.74 0.20 32.33
CA ALA A 251 13.01 -0.75 33.38
C ALA A 251 14.52 -0.89 33.62
N ASP A 252 15.31 -1.00 32.55
CA ASP A 252 16.77 -1.11 32.63
C ASP A 252 17.41 0.12 33.26
N ALA A 253 16.92 1.31 32.92
CA ALA A 253 17.36 2.55 33.55
C ALA A 253 17.07 2.54 35.07
N ALA A 254 15.84 2.15 35.47
CA ALA A 254 15.46 2.05 36.88
C ALA A 254 16.29 0.98 37.63
N ILE A 255 16.63 -0.14 37.00
CA ILE A 255 17.47 -1.20 37.58
C ILE A 255 18.91 -0.71 37.80
N ARG A 256 19.47 0.04 36.84
CA ARG A 256 20.80 0.67 37.01
C ARG A 256 20.81 1.64 38.19
N GLU A 257 19.75 2.43 38.36
CA GLU A 257 19.60 3.34 39.51
C GLU A 257 19.43 2.59 40.83
N ALA A 258 18.61 1.53 40.87
CA ALA A 258 18.45 0.69 42.06
C ALA A 258 19.79 0.08 42.50
N THR A 259 20.53 -0.47 41.53
CA THR A 259 21.86 -1.06 41.77
C THR A 259 22.85 -0.03 42.33
N ALA A 260 22.86 1.19 41.77
CA ALA A 260 23.73 2.26 42.24
C ALA A 260 23.40 2.70 43.68
N LEU A 261 22.11 2.76 44.04
CA LEU A 261 21.69 3.05 45.40
C LEU A 261 22.12 1.93 46.37
N ALA A 262 21.98 0.67 45.96
CA ALA A 262 22.34 -0.47 46.78
C ALA A 262 23.86 -0.62 47.03
N GLU A 263 24.73 0.09 46.30
CA GLU A 263 26.20 0.02 46.51
C GLU A 263 26.60 0.44 47.94
N GLU A 264 25.99 1.51 48.44
CA GLU A 264 26.12 1.92 49.83
C GLU A 264 24.94 1.33 50.59
N MET A 265 25.16 0.15 51.17
CA MET A 265 24.19 -0.68 51.92
C MET A 265 23.65 -0.01 53.22
N SER A 266 23.25 1.26 53.17
CA SER A 266 22.53 1.94 54.25
C SER A 266 21.05 1.57 54.20
N LYS A 267 20.35 1.66 55.33
CA LYS A 267 18.91 1.39 55.37
C LYS A 267 18.13 2.32 54.41
N GLU A 268 18.52 3.58 54.35
CA GLU A 268 17.88 4.59 53.50
C GLU A 268 18.07 4.28 52.02
N ASN A 269 19.30 3.94 51.62
CA ASN A 269 19.62 3.61 50.23
C ASN A 269 18.95 2.31 49.78
N ILE A 270 18.84 1.31 50.65
CA ILE A 270 18.14 0.06 50.30
C ILE A 270 16.63 0.30 50.14
N LEU A 271 16.02 1.16 50.96
CA LEU A 271 14.62 1.56 50.72
C LEU A 271 14.44 2.32 49.41
N ALA A 272 15.40 3.17 49.04
CA ALA A 272 15.39 3.86 47.75
C ALA A 272 15.62 2.89 46.57
N SER A 273 16.52 1.91 46.73
CA SER A 273 16.73 0.80 45.78
C SER A 273 15.43 0.03 45.57
N GLN A 274 14.71 -0.33 46.64
CA GLN A 274 13.40 -0.99 46.54
C GLN A 274 12.38 -0.16 45.77
N ALA A 275 12.33 1.15 45.99
CA ALA A 275 11.42 2.02 45.24
C ALA A 275 11.72 1.96 43.73
N LYS A 276 13.01 2.03 43.35
CA LYS A 276 13.46 1.89 41.96
C LYS A 276 13.25 0.49 41.39
N GLY A 277 13.40 -0.55 42.21
CA GLY A 277 13.12 -1.92 41.79
C GLY A 277 11.64 -2.19 41.54
N ASN A 278 10.74 -1.58 42.31
CA ASN A 278 9.30 -1.64 42.05
C ASN A 278 8.92 -0.82 40.80
N GLU A 279 9.55 0.33 40.57
CA GLU A 279 9.40 1.10 39.32
C GLU A 279 9.83 0.26 38.11
N ALA A 280 10.97 -0.44 38.20
CA ALA A 280 11.42 -1.36 37.16
C ALA A 280 10.43 -2.52 36.90
N LEU A 281 9.86 -3.12 37.95
CA LEU A 281 8.83 -4.15 37.77
C LEU A 281 7.60 -3.63 37.05
N ALA A 282 7.13 -2.44 37.39
CA ALA A 282 5.97 -1.84 36.74
C ALA A 282 6.22 -1.64 35.23
N PHE A 283 7.42 -1.18 34.85
CA PHE A 283 7.80 -1.07 33.43
C PHE A 283 7.90 -2.43 32.73
N LEU A 284 8.40 -3.48 33.39
CA LEU A 284 8.47 -4.81 32.80
C LEU A 284 7.07 -5.46 32.64
N GLU A 285 6.17 -5.21 33.59
CA GLU A 285 4.75 -5.63 33.49
C GLU A 285 4.06 -4.91 32.33
N GLU A 286 4.30 -3.61 32.16
CA GLU A 286 3.83 -2.83 31.00
C GLU A 286 4.39 -3.41 29.69
N ALA A 287 5.68 -3.71 29.64
CA ALA A 287 6.32 -4.31 28.47
C ALA A 287 5.67 -5.66 28.07
N GLN A 288 5.47 -6.54 29.05
CA GLN A 288 4.81 -7.83 28.82
C GLN A 288 3.37 -7.64 28.30
N GLN A 289 2.63 -6.72 28.92
CA GLN A 289 1.26 -6.44 28.53
C GLN A 289 1.16 -5.85 27.11
N ASP A 290 2.11 -4.98 26.72
CA ASP A 290 2.12 -4.36 25.41
C ASP A 290 2.56 -5.33 24.30
N PHE A 291 3.53 -6.22 24.54
CA PHE A 291 3.88 -7.27 23.57
C PHE A 291 2.71 -8.23 23.31
N SER A 292 2.02 -8.67 24.37
CA SER A 292 0.83 -9.51 24.23
C SER A 292 -0.29 -8.81 23.45
N GLN A 293 -0.48 -7.50 23.66
CA GLN A 293 -1.43 -6.70 22.87
C GLN A 293 -1.00 -6.56 21.42
N ALA A 294 0.30 -6.44 21.12
CA ALA A 294 0.79 -6.39 19.76
C ALA A 294 0.49 -7.69 19.00
N GLU A 295 0.74 -8.85 19.62
CA GLU A 295 0.41 -10.16 19.03
C GLU A 295 -1.10 -10.36 18.84
N ALA A 296 -1.92 -9.86 19.78
CA ALA A 296 -3.37 -9.91 19.68
C ALA A 296 -3.91 -9.01 18.55
N ALA A 297 -3.30 -7.84 18.34
CA ALA A 297 -3.69 -6.90 17.29
C ALA A 297 -3.29 -7.37 15.89
N TYR A 298 -2.19 -8.11 15.77
CA TYR A 298 -1.69 -8.59 14.49
C TYR A 298 -1.46 -10.12 14.49
N PRO A 299 -2.48 -10.90 14.11
CA PRO A 299 -2.46 -12.35 14.23
C PRO A 299 -1.26 -13.03 13.57
N GLY A 300 -0.56 -13.85 14.34
CA GLY A 300 0.61 -14.62 13.90
C GLY A 300 1.92 -13.86 14.00
N LEU A 301 1.93 -12.58 14.42
CA LEU A 301 3.14 -11.89 14.85
C LEU A 301 3.80 -12.71 15.97
N ASP A 302 5.13 -12.82 15.92
CA ASP A 302 5.91 -13.60 16.88
C ASP A 302 6.86 -12.67 17.63
N LEU A 303 6.52 -12.39 18.88
CA LEU A 303 7.34 -11.65 19.84
C LEU A 303 7.77 -12.54 21.02
N ALA A 304 7.62 -13.86 20.91
CA ALA A 304 7.80 -14.79 22.03
C ALA A 304 9.19 -14.72 22.67
N ALA A 305 10.23 -14.45 21.87
CA ALA A 305 11.60 -14.28 22.38
C ALA A 305 11.72 -13.04 23.30
N PHE A 306 11.07 -11.93 22.93
CA PHE A 306 11.03 -10.71 23.74
C PHE A 306 10.21 -10.91 25.01
N GLU A 307 9.06 -11.58 24.91
CA GLU A 307 8.25 -11.89 26.08
C GLU A 307 9.00 -12.79 27.08
N ALA A 308 9.70 -13.83 26.58
CA ALA A 308 10.51 -14.71 27.41
C ALA A 308 11.61 -13.95 28.15
N TYR A 309 12.29 -13.03 27.44
CA TYR A 309 13.29 -12.15 28.03
C TYR A 309 12.69 -11.26 29.13
N VAL A 310 11.56 -10.59 28.87
CA VAL A 310 10.89 -9.72 29.85
C VAL A 310 10.48 -10.51 31.09
N VAL A 311 9.88 -11.69 30.92
CA VAL A 311 9.52 -12.56 32.05
C VAL A 311 10.75 -12.89 32.90
N LYS A 312 11.88 -13.20 32.27
CA LYS A 312 13.10 -13.51 33.01
C LYS A 312 13.65 -12.30 33.77
N ARG A 313 13.59 -11.10 33.18
CA ARG A 313 13.95 -9.84 33.84
C ARG A 313 13.02 -9.54 35.03
N MET A 314 11.71 -9.84 34.93
CA MET A 314 10.77 -9.71 36.05
C MET A 314 11.13 -10.65 37.21
N GLU A 315 11.39 -11.93 36.92
CA GLU A 315 11.81 -12.90 37.93
C GLU A 315 13.09 -12.47 38.65
N SER A 316 14.07 -11.98 37.88
CA SER A 316 15.32 -11.44 38.41
C SER A 316 15.06 -10.25 39.32
N GLN A 317 14.29 -9.27 38.87
CA GLN A 317 14.00 -8.07 39.65
C GLN A 317 13.21 -8.37 40.94
N GLN A 318 12.33 -9.37 40.92
CA GLN A 318 11.67 -9.88 42.13
C GLN A 318 12.67 -10.47 43.14
N ALA A 319 13.69 -11.20 42.66
CA ALA A 319 14.75 -11.72 43.53
C ALA A 319 15.61 -10.59 44.12
N ALA A 320 15.89 -9.52 43.36
CA ALA A 320 16.58 -8.32 43.88
C ALA A 320 15.80 -7.64 45.00
N LEU A 321 14.48 -7.44 44.82
CA LEU A 321 13.61 -6.86 45.85
C LEU A 321 13.55 -7.73 47.11
N ALA A 322 13.47 -9.05 46.93
CA ALA A 322 13.50 -10.01 48.05
C ALA A 322 14.86 -9.99 48.79
N ALA A 323 15.97 -9.76 48.07
CA ALA A 323 17.28 -9.55 48.68
C ALA A 323 17.31 -8.26 49.52
N ASP A 324 16.76 -7.16 49.01
CA ASP A 324 16.63 -5.91 49.78
C ASP A 324 15.78 -6.10 51.06
N ASP A 325 14.66 -6.82 50.98
CA ASP A 325 13.82 -7.16 52.13
C ASP A 325 14.58 -8.03 53.17
N ALA A 326 15.32 -9.02 52.69
CA ALA A 326 16.15 -9.87 53.54
C ALA A 326 17.26 -9.06 54.24
N TYR A 327 17.85 -8.08 53.54
CA TYR A 327 18.80 -7.15 54.13
C TYR A 327 18.19 -6.32 55.25
N LEU A 328 17.03 -5.69 54.99
CA LEU A 328 16.32 -4.83 55.94
C LEU A 328 15.84 -5.59 57.18
N SER A 329 15.42 -6.84 57.01
CA SER A 329 15.02 -7.74 58.10
C SER A 329 16.21 -8.40 58.82
N ARG A 330 17.45 -8.13 58.37
CA ARG A 330 18.70 -8.74 58.88
C ARG A 330 18.73 -10.27 58.72
N ASN A 331 17.99 -10.81 57.76
CA ASN A 331 18.00 -12.22 57.43
C ASN A 331 19.13 -12.53 56.43
N LYS A 332 20.30 -12.92 56.96
CA LYS A 332 21.51 -13.16 56.15
C LYS A 332 21.41 -14.38 55.24
N GLU A 333 20.72 -15.42 55.69
CA GLU A 333 20.56 -16.67 54.93
C GLU A 333 19.69 -16.41 53.69
N GLU A 334 18.54 -15.75 53.89
CA GLU A 334 17.67 -15.36 52.78
C GLU A 334 18.34 -14.36 51.84
N LEU A 335 19.10 -13.40 52.37
CA LEU A 335 19.84 -12.44 51.55
C LEU A 335 20.85 -13.15 50.63
N GLU A 336 21.57 -14.14 51.14
CA GLU A 336 22.52 -14.92 50.33
C GLU A 336 21.80 -15.79 49.29
N ALA A 337 20.67 -16.39 49.66
CA ALA A 337 19.84 -17.19 48.76
C ALA A 337 19.26 -16.33 47.61
N GLN A 338 18.68 -15.18 47.92
CA GLN A 338 18.08 -14.30 46.92
C GLN A 338 19.12 -13.64 46.02
N ASN A 339 20.29 -13.25 46.55
CA ASN A 339 21.40 -12.78 45.71
C ASN A 339 21.89 -13.87 44.74
N SER A 340 21.97 -15.12 45.19
CA SER A 340 22.35 -16.24 44.32
C SER A 340 21.30 -16.48 43.24
N ARG A 341 20.02 -16.41 43.61
CA ARG A 341 18.89 -16.53 42.67
C ARG A 341 18.88 -15.40 41.64
N TYR A 342 19.06 -14.15 42.08
CA TYR A 342 19.18 -12.98 41.20
C TYR A 342 20.27 -13.19 40.15
N ASN A 343 21.48 -13.56 40.58
CA ASN A 343 22.59 -13.77 39.65
C ASN A 343 22.33 -14.88 38.62
N ALA A 344 21.69 -15.98 39.03
CA ALA A 344 21.32 -17.06 38.11
C ALA A 344 20.25 -16.60 37.09
N LEU A 345 19.26 -15.83 37.54
CA LEU A 345 18.21 -15.31 36.67
C LEU A 345 18.74 -14.25 35.69
N GLU A 346 19.68 -13.40 36.12
CA GLU A 346 20.38 -12.47 35.22
C GLU A 346 21.22 -13.21 34.17
N GLU A 347 21.85 -14.33 34.52
CA GLU A 347 22.59 -15.16 33.56
C GLU A 347 21.64 -15.77 32.51
N GLU A 348 20.49 -16.27 32.93
CA GLU A 348 19.43 -16.75 32.03
C GLU A 348 18.86 -15.61 31.16
N ALA A 349 18.61 -14.43 31.74
CA ALA A 349 18.13 -13.26 30.99
C ALA A 349 19.15 -12.81 29.96
N ALA A 350 20.44 -12.82 30.31
CA ALA A 350 21.51 -12.47 29.39
C ALA A 350 21.66 -13.49 28.24
N ALA A 351 21.38 -14.77 28.49
CA ALA A 351 21.34 -15.78 27.43
C ALA A 351 20.17 -15.51 26.47
N LEU A 352 18.97 -15.24 26.99
CA LEU A 352 17.81 -14.85 26.17
C LEU A 352 18.08 -13.57 25.38
N ALA A 353 18.72 -12.57 25.99
CA ALA A 353 19.09 -11.33 25.31
C ALA A 353 20.05 -11.54 24.14
N GLN A 354 20.90 -12.56 24.18
CA GLN A 354 21.77 -12.92 23.04
C GLN A 354 21.02 -13.60 21.90
N GLU A 355 19.84 -14.15 22.19
CA GLU A 355 18.95 -14.76 21.19
C GLU A 355 17.98 -13.73 20.59
N LEU A 356 17.78 -12.58 21.24
CA LEU A 356 17.12 -11.43 20.63
C LEU A 356 17.97 -10.99 19.43
N GLY A 357 17.40 -11.09 18.23
CA GLY A 357 18.08 -10.71 17.00
C GLY A 357 18.47 -9.23 16.96
N GLU A 358 18.93 -8.77 15.80
CA GLU A 358 19.30 -7.35 15.62
C GLU A 358 18.08 -6.43 15.48
N ASP A 359 16.92 -6.99 15.13
CA ASP A 359 15.69 -6.24 14.89
C ASP A 359 14.94 -5.98 16.20
N ASP A 360 14.62 -4.71 16.46
CA ASP A 360 13.70 -4.34 17.55
C ASP A 360 12.29 -4.91 17.30
N PRO A 361 11.46 -5.11 18.34
CA PRO A 361 10.10 -5.66 18.21
C PRO A 361 9.23 -4.97 17.15
N GLU A 362 9.28 -3.64 17.08
CA GLU A 362 8.52 -2.87 16.09
C GLU A 362 9.04 -3.06 14.66
N GLN A 363 10.34 -3.37 14.48
CA GLN A 363 10.90 -3.67 13.17
C GLN A 363 10.42 -5.03 12.68
N ILE A 364 10.23 -6.01 13.57
CA ILE A 364 9.63 -7.30 13.23
C ILE A 364 8.20 -7.10 12.70
N VAL A 365 7.43 -6.20 13.32
CA VAL A 365 6.09 -5.83 12.84
C VAL A 365 6.18 -5.22 11.43
N ALA A 366 7.07 -4.25 11.23
CA ALA A 366 7.24 -3.55 9.96
C ALA A 366 7.66 -4.51 8.82
N LEU A 367 8.66 -5.36 9.06
CA LEU A 367 9.15 -6.35 8.09
C LEU A 367 8.05 -7.31 7.66
N ARG A 368 7.24 -7.77 8.63
CA ARG A 368 6.10 -8.63 8.35
C ARG A 368 5.05 -7.90 7.50
N PHE A 369 4.66 -6.70 7.91
CA PHE A 369 3.67 -5.88 7.20
C PHE A 369 4.04 -5.72 5.73
N TYR A 370 5.26 -5.26 5.43
CA TYR A 370 5.69 -5.05 4.03
C TYR A 370 5.75 -6.34 3.23
N LYS A 371 6.01 -7.47 3.87
CA LYS A 371 5.95 -8.79 3.23
C LYS A 371 4.51 -9.20 2.90
N GLU A 372 3.57 -9.00 3.81
CA GLU A 372 2.17 -9.38 3.60
C GLU A 372 1.51 -8.54 2.49
N ILE A 373 1.81 -7.24 2.42
CA ILE A 373 1.20 -6.37 1.40
C ILE A 373 1.91 -6.42 0.03
N GLU A 374 3.07 -7.07 -0.12
CA GLU A 374 3.90 -7.00 -1.33
C GLU A 374 3.10 -7.38 -2.60
N ALA A 375 2.31 -8.44 -2.51
CA ALA A 375 1.50 -8.93 -3.63
C ALA A 375 0.35 -7.95 -3.97
N ASP A 376 -0.33 -7.44 -2.96
CA ASP A 376 -1.45 -6.51 -3.15
C ASP A 376 -0.95 -5.15 -3.64
N GLN A 377 0.20 -4.66 -3.15
CA GLN A 377 0.84 -3.45 -3.66
C GLN A 377 1.19 -3.61 -5.15
N GLY A 378 1.82 -4.72 -5.51
CA GLY A 378 2.16 -5.02 -6.91
C GLY A 378 0.92 -5.12 -7.80
N ALA A 379 -0.16 -5.73 -7.31
CA ALA A 379 -1.43 -5.80 -8.00
C ALA A 379 -2.05 -4.40 -8.18
N TYR A 380 -2.10 -3.61 -7.11
CA TYR A 380 -2.64 -2.25 -7.10
C TYR A 380 -1.94 -1.36 -8.13
N GLU A 381 -0.61 -1.33 -8.13
CA GLU A 381 0.18 -0.53 -9.07
C GLU A 381 0.00 -0.99 -10.53
N ALA A 382 -0.07 -2.30 -10.77
CA ALA A 382 -0.28 -2.86 -12.10
C ALA A 382 -1.67 -2.51 -12.65
N GLU A 383 -2.71 -2.59 -11.83
CA GLU A 383 -4.08 -2.24 -12.23
C GLU A 383 -4.23 -0.73 -12.42
N ARG A 384 -3.56 0.10 -11.61
CA ARG A 384 -3.49 1.55 -11.80
C ARG A 384 -2.89 1.92 -13.16
N LEU A 385 -1.84 1.22 -13.59
CA LEU A 385 -1.25 1.40 -14.92
C LEU A 385 -2.21 0.96 -16.05
N LYS A 386 -2.92 -0.17 -15.88
CA LYS A 386 -3.92 -0.64 -16.85
C LYS A 386 -5.06 0.35 -17.03
N ALA A 387 -5.60 0.87 -15.92
CA ALA A 387 -6.62 1.90 -15.92
C ALA A 387 -6.15 3.15 -16.70
N GLY A 388 -4.96 3.66 -16.38
CA GLY A 388 -4.41 4.84 -17.07
C GLY A 388 -4.19 4.65 -18.58
N ASN A 389 -3.77 3.45 -19.01
CA ASN A 389 -3.62 3.13 -20.42
C ASN A 389 -4.98 3.06 -21.15
N ALA A 390 -5.98 2.45 -20.53
CA ALA A 390 -7.34 2.40 -21.09
C ALA A 390 -7.96 3.79 -21.21
N ASP A 391 -7.80 4.64 -20.19
CA ASP A 391 -8.29 6.03 -20.21
C ASP A 391 -7.61 6.88 -21.29
N ALA A 392 -6.31 6.66 -21.51
CA ALA A 392 -5.57 7.34 -22.58
C ALA A 392 -6.12 6.97 -23.96
N PHE A 393 -6.38 5.68 -24.20
CA PHE A 393 -7.02 5.21 -25.42
C PHE A 393 -8.40 5.83 -25.62
N LEU A 394 -9.26 5.78 -24.59
CA LEU A 394 -10.63 6.28 -24.68
C LEU A 394 -10.68 7.77 -25.02
N ARG A 395 -9.77 8.56 -24.45
CA ARG A 395 -9.63 9.99 -24.76
C ARG A 395 -9.24 10.25 -26.20
N GLU A 396 -8.33 9.44 -26.76
CA GLU A 396 -7.92 9.54 -28.16
C GLU A 396 -9.06 9.12 -29.10
N TYR A 397 -9.72 8.01 -28.81
CA TYR A 397 -10.86 7.52 -29.59
C TYR A 397 -12.02 8.51 -29.61
N LEU A 398 -12.46 9.00 -28.45
CA LEU A 398 -13.56 9.98 -28.37
C LEU A 398 -13.18 11.33 -28.97
N GLY A 399 -11.91 11.74 -28.86
CA GLY A 399 -11.39 12.96 -29.46
C GLY A 399 -11.25 12.91 -30.99
N THR A 400 -11.12 11.71 -31.57
CA THR A 400 -11.05 11.49 -33.03
C THR A 400 -12.41 11.17 -33.66
N ALA A 401 -13.36 10.67 -32.86
CA ALA A 401 -14.74 10.39 -33.27
C ALA A 401 -15.69 11.60 -33.20
N SER A 402 -15.25 12.72 -32.58
CA SER A 402 -15.94 14.02 -32.52
C SER A 402 -15.67 14.88 -33.75
#